data_AF-A0A6P0TW15-F1
#
_entry.id   AF-A0A6P0TW15-F1
#
_cell.length_a   1.000
_cell.length_b   1.000
_cell.length_c   1.000
_cell.angle_alpha   90.00
_cell.angle_beta   90.00
_cell.angle_gamma   90.00
#
_symmetry.space_group_name_H-M   'P 1'
#
loop_
_entity.id
_entity.type
_entity.pdbx_description
1 polymer ?
#
loop_
_entity_poly.entity_id
_entity_poly.type
_entity_poly.pdbx_seq_one_letter_code
_entity_poly.pdbx_strand_id
1 'polypeptide(L)'
;PTSHTLTQITETSVNTSQFQNNDDSQQREANSQEEKKGNQIQNKTPEVDEENLQQQILSSIQQLYESFNDHAARLEKLEQLQQEHTHPEYNMKEQLNKMLAPLQSELRELAQKHKHNTTSLQAEREEINQINNQISEQKGWLQWVGKELKSIKQLLSLLGRWVQNNPEYLPSTTTVIPPEKQQTPTKPATIVETEEESKLPMSEEEQLLKDYKENRAALSQNAIAVSATEKSIDNIRSGFGQLVLEPKRRGNYWILKRGTSLYLVPSDTMKINEYSIETLQKLFECEGVNSEGYKDKFELLKPAKVSSIGEEKWQLFEPGKLEFID
;
A
#
# COMPACT_ATOMS: atom_id res chain seq x y z
N PRO A 1 10.68 31.95 -9.37
CA PRO A 1 11.78 31.28 -10.09
C PRO A 1 11.21 30.24 -11.06
N THR A 2 11.23 30.66 -12.33
CA THR A 2 10.93 29.94 -13.57
C THR A 2 11.44 28.50 -13.62
N SER A 3 10.63 27.59 -14.17
CA SER A 3 10.98 26.86 -15.39
C SER A 3 9.78 26.05 -15.92
N HIS A 4 9.37 26.44 -17.13
CA HIS A 4 8.53 25.68 -18.05
C HIS A 4 9.31 24.52 -18.65
N THR A 5 8.65 23.37 -18.87
CA THR A 5 8.99 22.52 -20.02
C THR A 5 7.72 21.88 -20.59
N LEU A 6 7.30 22.42 -21.73
CA LEU A 6 6.48 21.77 -22.75
C LEU A 6 7.31 20.64 -23.40
N THR A 7 6.71 19.49 -23.67
CA THR A 7 7.07 18.73 -24.87
C THR A 7 5.83 18.10 -25.49
N GLN A 8 5.63 18.42 -26.76
CA GLN A 8 4.55 17.99 -27.65
C GLN A 8 4.83 16.59 -28.23
N ILE A 9 3.73 15.84 -28.43
CA ILE A 9 3.26 15.17 -29.67
C ILE A 9 4.33 14.52 -30.57
N THR A 10 4.17 13.22 -30.81
CA THR A 10 4.15 12.67 -32.19
C THR A 10 3.15 11.52 -32.28
N GLU A 11 2.11 11.77 -33.08
CA GLU A 11 1.26 10.78 -33.73
C GLU A 11 2.10 9.94 -34.70
N THR A 12 1.88 8.63 -34.76
CA THR A 12 2.33 7.82 -35.89
C THR A 12 1.15 7.13 -36.54
N SER A 13 0.80 7.74 -37.68
CA SER A 13 0.06 7.26 -38.84
C SER A 13 0.10 5.75 -39.09
N VAL A 14 -1.11 5.22 -39.28
CA VAL A 14 -1.55 4.34 -40.38
C VAL A 14 -0.45 3.91 -41.35
N ASN A 15 -0.24 2.59 -41.45
CA ASN A 15 0.44 1.97 -42.57
C ASN A 15 -0.47 0.87 -43.13
N THR A 16 -1.10 1.16 -44.26
CA THR A 16 -1.93 0.24 -45.04
C THR A 16 -1.23 0.03 -46.38
N SER A 17 -1.35 -1.19 -46.91
CA SER A 17 -1.10 -1.56 -48.31
C SER A 17 0.32 -2.08 -48.65
N GLN A 18 0.53 -3.38 -48.44
CA GLN A 18 1.35 -4.21 -49.32
C GLN A 18 0.73 -5.62 -49.44
N PHE A 19 -0.13 -5.80 -50.44
CA PHE A 19 -0.38 -7.11 -51.06
C PHE A 19 0.10 -6.98 -52.51
N GLN A 20 1.33 -7.41 -52.75
CA GLN A 20 1.83 -7.68 -54.09
C GLN A 20 1.45 -9.12 -54.43
N ASN A 21 0.72 -9.25 -55.53
CA ASN A 21 0.36 -10.49 -56.17
C ASN A 21 1.64 -11.24 -56.60
N ASN A 22 1.86 -12.41 -56.00
CA ASN A 22 2.61 -13.49 -56.61
C ASN A 22 1.57 -14.52 -57.03
N ASP A 23 1.38 -14.75 -58.33
CA ASP A 23 1.55 -16.09 -58.90
C ASP A 23 1.36 -16.11 -60.42
N ASP A 24 2.13 -17.02 -61.01
CA ASP A 24 1.90 -17.68 -62.29
C ASP A 24 2.11 -16.90 -63.60
N SER A 25 3.39 -16.76 -63.93
CA SER A 25 3.84 -16.89 -65.31
C SER A 25 5.14 -17.68 -65.32
N GLN A 26 5.07 -18.95 -65.73
CA GLN A 26 6.02 -19.58 -66.68
C GLN A 26 5.76 -21.09 -66.77
N GLN A 27 4.99 -21.47 -67.78
CA GLN A 27 5.11 -22.78 -68.40
C GLN A 27 5.27 -22.58 -69.90
N ARG A 28 6.27 -23.28 -70.45
CA ARG A 28 6.53 -23.59 -71.86
C ARG A 28 7.48 -22.65 -72.61
N GLU A 29 8.76 -22.87 -72.31
CA GLU A 29 9.76 -23.08 -73.36
C GLU A 29 9.37 -24.31 -74.21
N ALA A 30 9.18 -24.10 -75.51
CA ALA A 30 9.60 -25.04 -76.55
C ALA A 30 9.40 -24.39 -77.94
N ASN A 31 10.46 -24.46 -78.74
CA ASN A 31 10.51 -24.30 -80.19
C ASN A 31 10.74 -22.88 -80.74
N SER A 32 12.02 -22.49 -80.67
CA SER A 32 12.64 -21.60 -81.65
C SER A 32 13.17 -22.43 -82.83
N GLN A 33 12.58 -22.15 -84.00
CA GLN A 33 13.22 -22.02 -85.31
C GLN A 33 14.15 -23.14 -85.84
N GLU A 34 13.56 -24.02 -86.66
CA GLU A 34 14.21 -24.51 -87.89
C GLU A 34 13.72 -23.67 -89.08
N GLU A 35 14.51 -22.66 -89.48
CA GLU A 35 14.46 -22.08 -90.81
C GLU A 35 15.48 -22.80 -91.70
N LYS A 36 14.99 -23.50 -92.74
CA LYS A 36 15.56 -23.52 -94.11
C LYS A 36 14.83 -24.54 -94.97
N LYS A 37 13.99 -24.04 -95.89
CA LYS A 37 14.12 -24.20 -97.35
C LYS A 37 12.84 -23.75 -98.04
N GLY A 38 13.01 -22.85 -99.01
CA GLY A 38 11.93 -22.25 -99.77
C GLY A 38 11.34 -23.11 -100.89
N ASN A 39 10.34 -22.48 -101.50
CA ASN A 39 9.69 -22.72 -102.79
C ASN A 39 8.66 -23.86 -102.87
N GLN A 40 7.38 -23.50 -102.86
CA GLN A 40 6.58 -23.44 -104.10
C GLN A 40 5.26 -22.71 -103.88
N ILE A 41 4.98 -21.79 -104.82
CA ILE A 41 3.74 -21.02 -104.95
C ILE A 41 2.59 -21.97 -105.29
N GLN A 42 1.53 -21.96 -104.49
CA GLN A 42 0.15 -22.10 -104.96
C GLN A 42 -0.73 -21.14 -104.19
N ASN A 43 -1.13 -20.04 -104.84
CA ASN A 43 -2.28 -19.24 -104.43
C ASN A 43 -3.53 -20.11 -104.57
N LYS A 44 -3.85 -20.89 -103.54
CA LYS A 44 -5.23 -21.28 -103.26
C LYS A 44 -5.69 -20.32 -102.19
N THR A 45 -6.55 -19.37 -102.55
CA THR A 45 -7.41 -18.70 -101.58
C THR A 45 -8.12 -19.84 -100.84
N PRO A 46 -7.88 -20.04 -99.54
CA PRO A 46 -8.70 -20.98 -98.78
C PRO A 46 -10.11 -20.42 -98.87
N GLU A 47 -11.03 -21.21 -99.42
CA GLU A 47 -12.45 -20.98 -99.27
C GLU A 47 -12.70 -21.09 -97.77
N VAL A 48 -12.61 -19.95 -97.09
CA VAL A 48 -12.87 -19.85 -95.67
C VAL A 48 -14.35 -20.15 -95.54
N ASP A 49 -14.63 -21.30 -94.95
CA ASP A 49 -15.96 -21.71 -94.55
C ASP A 49 -16.49 -20.68 -93.55
N GLU A 50 -17.23 -19.69 -94.07
CA GLU A 50 -17.81 -18.59 -93.30
C GLU A 50 -18.68 -19.10 -92.15
N GLU A 51 -19.30 -20.28 -92.33
CA GLU A 51 -20.15 -20.90 -91.33
C GLU A 51 -19.33 -21.41 -90.13
N ASN A 52 -18.16 -21.99 -90.40
CA ASN A 52 -17.19 -22.40 -89.37
C ASN A 52 -16.62 -21.18 -88.63
N LEU A 53 -16.27 -20.12 -89.35
CA LEU A 53 -15.78 -18.87 -88.75
C LEU A 53 -16.85 -18.21 -87.85
N GLN A 54 -18.11 -18.19 -88.30
CA GLN A 54 -19.23 -17.68 -87.50
C GLN A 54 -19.47 -18.52 -86.24
N GLN A 55 -19.40 -19.86 -86.33
CA GLN A 55 -19.50 -20.74 -85.17
C GLN A 55 -18.36 -20.53 -84.17
N GLN A 56 -17.13 -20.34 -84.66
CA GLN A 56 -15.98 -20.08 -83.81
C GLN A 56 -16.12 -18.74 -83.07
N ILE A 57 -16.63 -17.71 -83.75
CA ILE A 57 -16.89 -16.39 -83.15
C ILE A 57 -17.99 -16.49 -82.09
N LEU A 58 -19.11 -17.16 -82.39
CA LEU A 58 -20.21 -17.35 -81.44
C LEU A 58 -19.76 -18.13 -80.20
N SER A 59 -18.97 -19.20 -80.39
CA SER A 59 -18.39 -19.97 -79.29
C SER A 59 -17.46 -19.11 -78.43
N SER A 60 -16.63 -18.27 -79.05
CA SER A 60 -15.72 -17.37 -78.34
C SER A 60 -16.49 -16.31 -77.54
N ILE A 61 -17.55 -15.74 -78.11
CA ILE A 61 -18.43 -14.77 -77.43
C ILE A 61 -19.12 -15.43 -76.23
N GLN A 62 -19.61 -16.66 -76.38
CA GLN A 62 -20.27 -17.37 -75.29
C GLN A 62 -19.29 -17.69 -74.14
N GLN A 63 -18.08 -18.14 -74.45
CA GLN A 63 -17.03 -18.36 -73.44
C GLN A 63 -16.65 -17.07 -72.71
N LEU A 64 -16.61 -15.95 -73.43
CA LEU A 64 -16.35 -14.64 -72.85
C LEU A 64 -17.46 -14.21 -71.89
N TYR A 65 -18.73 -14.46 -72.26
CA TYR A 65 -19.88 -14.18 -71.43
C TYR A 65 -19.91 -15.04 -70.15
N GLU A 66 -19.65 -16.34 -70.28
CA GLU A 66 -19.53 -17.26 -69.14
C GLU A 66 -18.37 -16.84 -68.21
N SER A 67 -17.21 -16.49 -68.78
CA SER A 67 -16.06 -16.00 -68.02
C SER A 67 -16.33 -14.70 -67.27
N PHE A 68 -17.10 -13.79 -67.88
CA PHE A 68 -17.51 -12.53 -67.24
C PHE A 68 -18.46 -12.76 -66.07
N ASN A 69 -19.43 -13.67 -66.23
CA ASN A 69 -20.36 -14.02 -65.15
C ASN A 69 -19.63 -14.69 -63.97
N ASP A 70 -18.67 -15.57 -64.25
CA ASP A 70 -17.82 -16.17 -63.22
C ASP A 70 -17.00 -15.10 -62.46
N HIS A 71 -16.50 -14.08 -63.16
CA HIS A 71 -15.80 -12.97 -62.53
C HIS A 71 -16.74 -12.10 -61.67
N ALA A 72 -17.95 -11.82 -62.15
CA ALA A 72 -18.94 -11.08 -61.37
C ALA A 72 -19.32 -11.83 -60.08
N ALA A 73 -19.52 -13.15 -60.15
CA ALA A 73 -19.79 -13.98 -58.97
C ALA A 73 -18.60 -14.01 -57.99
N ARG A 74 -17.36 -14.04 -58.50
CA ARG A 74 -16.15 -13.94 -57.66
C ARG A 74 -16.04 -12.59 -56.96
N LEU A 75 -16.39 -11.50 -57.64
CA LEU A 75 -16.40 -10.15 -57.06
C LEU A 75 -17.43 -10.02 -55.95
N GLU A 76 -18.65 -10.53 -56.15
CA GLU A 76 -19.70 -10.53 -55.12
C GLU A 76 -19.27 -11.33 -53.88
N LYS A 77 -18.61 -12.48 -54.08
CA LYS A 77 -18.08 -13.30 -52.98
C LYS A 77 -16.95 -12.60 -52.21
N LEU A 78 -16.09 -11.86 -52.91
CA LEU A 78 -15.03 -11.06 -52.28
C LEU A 78 -15.61 -9.91 -51.45
N GLU A 79 -16.66 -9.25 -51.95
CA GLU A 79 -17.35 -8.19 -51.20
C GLU A 79 -18.01 -8.73 -49.93
N GLN A 80 -18.66 -9.89 -50.00
CA GLN A 80 -19.22 -10.57 -48.83
C GLN A 80 -18.14 -10.92 -47.79
N LEU A 81 -17.01 -11.46 -48.22
CA LEU A 81 -15.88 -11.77 -47.32
C LEU A 81 -15.32 -10.49 -46.67
N GLN A 82 -15.24 -9.39 -47.41
CA GLN A 82 -14.77 -8.12 -46.86
C GLN A 82 -15.74 -7.55 -45.79
N GLN A 83 -17.05 -7.70 -46.00
CA GLN A 83 -18.06 -7.35 -44.99
C GLN A 83 -18.00 -8.26 -43.77
N GLU A 84 -17.79 -9.57 -43.98
CA GLU A 84 -17.67 -10.55 -42.90
C GLU A 84 -16.43 -10.31 -42.02
N HIS A 85 -15.33 -9.80 -42.59
CA HIS A 85 -14.13 -9.47 -41.82
C HIS A 85 -14.19 -8.11 -41.09
N THR A 86 -14.91 -7.12 -41.63
CA THR A 86 -14.98 -5.77 -41.04
C THR A 86 -15.89 -5.69 -39.81
N HIS A 87 -16.97 -6.48 -39.77
CA HIS A 87 -17.89 -6.52 -38.63
C HIS A 87 -17.27 -7.02 -37.30
N PRO A 88 -16.54 -8.16 -37.26
CA PRO A 88 -15.89 -8.63 -36.04
C PRO A 88 -14.75 -7.72 -35.60
N GLU A 89 -14.05 -7.06 -36.53
CA GLU A 89 -13.00 -6.08 -36.18
C GLU A 89 -13.60 -4.86 -35.45
N TYR A 90 -14.73 -4.34 -35.95
CA TYR A 90 -15.45 -3.25 -35.29
C TYR A 90 -15.95 -3.68 -33.89
N ASN A 91 -16.55 -4.87 -33.78
CA ASN A 91 -17.04 -5.38 -32.51
C ASN A 91 -15.91 -5.60 -31.48
N MET A 92 -14.75 -6.13 -31.90
CA MET A 92 -13.58 -6.26 -31.03
C MET A 92 -13.07 -4.90 -30.55
N LYS A 93 -12.98 -3.90 -31.44
CA LYS A 93 -12.57 -2.54 -31.04
C LYS A 93 -13.53 -1.93 -30.04
N GLU A 94 -14.84 -2.11 -30.23
CA GLU A 94 -15.85 -1.62 -29.29
C GLU A 94 -15.76 -2.33 -27.93
N GLN A 95 -15.59 -3.65 -27.91
CA GLN A 95 -15.37 -4.41 -26.68
C GLN A 95 -14.09 -3.99 -25.96
N LEU A 96 -12.99 -3.79 -26.69
CA LEU A 96 -11.73 -3.33 -26.12
C LEU A 96 -11.90 -1.95 -25.48
N ASN A 97 -12.58 -1.02 -26.15
CA ASN A 97 -12.86 0.31 -25.61
C ASN A 97 -13.76 0.24 -24.36
N LYS A 98 -14.77 -0.63 -24.34
CA LYS A 98 -15.62 -0.86 -23.17
C LYS A 98 -14.84 -1.41 -21.98
N MET A 99 -13.84 -2.25 -22.20
CA MET A 99 -12.95 -2.76 -21.14
C MET A 99 -11.90 -1.73 -20.71
N LEU A 100 -11.42 -0.88 -21.63
CA LEU A 100 -10.37 0.09 -21.34
C LEU A 100 -10.88 1.33 -20.60
N ALA A 101 -12.11 1.76 -20.89
CA ALA A 101 -12.73 2.92 -20.24
C ALA A 101 -12.76 2.86 -18.70
N PRO A 102 -13.22 1.77 -18.05
CA PRO A 102 -13.21 1.69 -16.59
C PRO A 102 -11.79 1.71 -16.02
N LEU A 103 -10.83 1.02 -16.66
CA LEU A 103 -9.43 1.03 -16.23
C LEU A 103 -8.82 2.45 -16.29
N GLN A 104 -9.13 3.22 -17.32
CA GLN A 104 -8.69 4.61 -17.42
C GLN A 104 -9.32 5.49 -16.33
N SER A 105 -10.58 5.24 -15.98
CA SER A 105 -11.26 5.94 -14.89
C SER A 105 -10.63 5.63 -13.54
N GLU A 106 -10.40 4.34 -13.23
CA GLU A 106 -9.75 3.89 -12.00
C GLU A 106 -8.34 4.47 -11.85
N LEU A 107 -7.55 4.48 -12.93
CA LEU A 107 -6.21 5.05 -12.91
C LEU A 107 -6.24 6.55 -12.61
N ARG A 108 -7.23 7.27 -13.14
CA ARG A 108 -7.41 8.71 -12.89
C ARG A 108 -7.81 8.99 -11.46
N GLU A 109 -8.72 8.21 -10.91
CA GLU A 109 -9.14 8.31 -9.51
C GLU A 109 -7.97 8.01 -8.56
N LEU A 110 -7.19 6.96 -8.84
CA LEU A 110 -6.01 6.61 -8.07
C LEU A 110 -4.96 7.73 -8.12
N ALA A 111 -4.72 8.33 -9.28
CA ALA A 111 -3.80 9.45 -9.43
C ALA A 111 -4.26 10.69 -8.63
N GLN A 112 -5.56 10.97 -8.63
CA GLN A 112 -6.13 12.06 -7.82
C GLN A 112 -6.00 11.78 -6.32
N LYS A 113 -6.31 10.56 -5.88
CA LYS A 113 -6.16 10.14 -4.49
C LYS A 113 -4.71 10.23 -4.03
N HIS A 114 -3.78 9.77 -4.86
CA HIS A 114 -2.35 9.89 -4.59
C HIS A 114 -1.94 11.35 -4.44
N LYS A 115 -2.36 12.24 -5.36
CA LYS A 115 -2.06 13.68 -5.29
C LYS A 115 -2.59 14.32 -4.01
N HIS A 116 -3.82 13.97 -3.61
CA HIS A 116 -4.42 14.47 -2.38
C HIS A 116 -3.61 14.02 -1.15
N ASN A 117 -3.28 12.73 -1.08
CA ASN A 117 -2.48 12.18 0.00
C ASN A 117 -1.09 12.82 0.10
N THR A 118 -0.42 13.06 -1.04
CA THR A 118 0.87 13.75 -1.07
C THR A 118 0.76 15.17 -0.51
N THR A 119 -0.31 15.89 -0.84
CA THR A 119 -0.55 17.25 -0.33
C THR A 119 -0.81 17.24 1.17
N SER A 120 -1.61 16.28 1.66
CA SER A 120 -1.90 16.12 3.09
C SER A 120 -0.63 15.81 3.90
N LEU A 121 0.19 14.86 3.43
CA LEU A 121 1.46 14.52 4.06
C LEU A 121 2.45 15.69 4.09
N GLN A 122 2.44 16.53 3.05
CA GLN A 122 3.28 17.73 3.03
C GLN A 122 2.84 18.74 4.09
N ALA A 123 1.53 18.96 4.25
CA ALA A 123 1.00 19.85 5.28
C ALA A 123 1.35 19.34 6.70
N GLU A 124 1.16 18.05 6.97
CA GLU A 124 1.55 17.44 8.26
C GLU A 124 3.05 17.60 8.53
N ARG A 125 3.91 17.48 7.50
CA ARG A 125 5.35 17.69 7.64
C ARG A 125 5.68 19.14 8.00
N GLU A 126 4.96 20.10 7.45
CA GLU A 126 5.11 21.52 7.78
C GLU A 126 4.68 21.81 9.23
N GLU A 127 3.60 21.20 9.70
CA GLU A 127 3.16 21.28 11.10
C GLU A 127 4.19 20.68 12.07
N ILE A 128 4.72 19.49 11.76
CA ILE A 128 5.79 18.85 12.57
C ILE A 128 7.01 19.76 12.64
N ASN A 129 7.40 20.38 11.53
CA ASN A 129 8.53 21.31 11.52
C ASN A 129 8.27 22.55 12.40
N GLN A 130 7.05 23.08 12.38
CA GLN A 130 6.66 24.19 13.26
C GLN A 130 6.71 23.80 14.74
N ILE A 131 6.20 22.62 15.10
CA ILE A 131 6.25 22.09 16.46
C ILE A 131 7.71 21.90 16.91
N ASN A 132 8.57 21.35 16.06
CA ASN A 132 9.98 21.16 16.37
C ASN A 132 10.71 22.48 16.62
N ASN A 133 10.36 23.53 15.88
CA ASN A 133 10.88 24.87 16.13
C ASN A 133 10.44 25.39 17.51
N GLN A 134 9.16 25.26 17.86
CA GLN A 134 8.65 25.67 19.18
C GLN A 134 9.31 24.89 20.33
N ILE A 135 9.50 23.58 20.18
CA ILE A 135 10.21 22.75 21.18
C ILE A 135 11.65 23.26 21.38
N SER A 136 12.31 23.65 20.29
CA SER A 136 13.68 24.19 20.35
C SER A 136 13.74 25.51 21.12
N GLU A 137 12.77 26.40 20.91
CA GLU A 137 12.64 27.65 21.66
C GLU A 137 12.41 27.41 23.16
N GLN A 138 11.46 26.52 23.50
CA GLN A 138 11.16 26.15 24.89
C GLN A 138 12.37 25.53 25.59
N LYS A 139 13.12 24.67 24.89
CA LYS A 139 14.35 24.08 25.41
C LYS A 139 15.40 25.15 25.72
N GLY A 140 15.53 26.16 24.86
CA GLY A 140 16.41 27.31 25.10
C GLY A 140 16.01 28.10 26.35
N TRP A 141 14.70 28.36 26.52
CA TRP A 141 14.18 29.03 27.70
C TRP A 141 14.44 28.24 28.99
N LEU A 142 14.20 26.92 28.99
CA LEU A 142 14.48 26.06 30.15
C LEU A 142 15.96 26.06 30.53
N GLN A 143 16.86 26.05 29.56
CA GLN A 143 18.30 26.16 29.83
C GLN A 143 18.66 27.51 30.47
N TRP A 144 18.02 28.60 30.03
CA TRP A 144 18.22 29.92 30.61
C TRP A 144 17.71 29.98 32.06
N VAL A 145 16.48 29.50 32.33
CA VAL A 145 15.93 29.42 33.70
C VAL A 145 16.82 28.59 34.62
N GLY A 146 17.35 27.47 34.12
CA GLY A 146 18.28 26.63 34.88
C GLY A 146 19.57 27.36 35.27
N LYS A 147 20.11 28.22 34.41
CA LYS A 147 21.26 29.08 34.74
C LYS A 147 20.91 30.11 35.81
N GLU A 148 19.73 30.73 35.70
CA GLU A 148 19.30 31.77 36.64
C GLU A 148 19.06 31.20 38.04
N LEU A 149 18.40 30.04 38.14
CA LEU A 149 18.22 29.33 39.41
C LEU A 149 19.54 28.97 40.08
N LYS A 150 20.57 28.66 39.29
CA LYS A 150 21.93 28.39 39.81
C LYS A 150 22.53 29.66 40.42
N SER A 151 22.39 30.80 39.76
CA SER A 151 22.84 32.11 40.27
C SER A 151 22.10 32.48 41.57
N ILE A 152 20.78 32.32 41.61
CA ILE A 152 19.97 32.58 42.81
C ILE A 152 20.38 31.67 43.97
N LYS A 153 20.65 30.38 43.71
CA LYS A 153 21.17 29.46 44.73
C LYS A 153 22.51 29.92 45.31
N GLN A 154 23.41 30.44 44.48
CA GLN A 154 24.68 31.01 44.95
C GLN A 154 24.44 32.22 45.85
N LEU A 155 23.55 33.13 45.47
CA LEU A 155 23.18 34.29 46.29
C LEU A 155 22.57 33.88 47.64
N LEU A 156 21.65 32.92 47.64
CA LEU A 156 21.07 32.39 48.88
C LEU A 156 22.13 31.74 49.77
N SER A 157 23.12 31.05 49.19
CA SER A 157 24.21 30.48 49.97
C SER A 157 25.11 31.54 50.61
N LEU A 158 25.32 32.68 49.95
CA LEU A 158 26.06 33.82 50.50
C LEU A 158 25.26 34.49 51.61
N LEU A 159 23.95 34.67 51.40
CA LEU A 159 23.06 35.25 52.40
C LEU A 159 22.97 34.39 53.66
N GLY A 160 22.80 33.07 53.52
CA GLY A 160 22.79 32.16 54.67
C GLY A 160 24.08 32.21 55.49
N ARG A 161 25.23 32.31 54.81
CA ARG A 161 26.54 32.46 55.47
C ARG A 161 26.67 33.81 56.18
N TRP A 162 26.14 34.87 55.59
CA TRP A 162 26.11 36.20 56.20
C TRP A 162 25.24 36.25 57.45
N VAL A 163 24.04 35.64 57.42
CA VAL A 163 23.13 35.55 58.58
C VAL A 163 23.77 34.78 59.73
N GLN A 164 24.47 33.68 59.44
CA GLN A 164 25.20 32.91 60.46
C GLN A 164 26.30 33.72 61.15
N ASN A 165 26.96 34.61 60.42
CA ASN A 165 28.07 35.41 60.95
C ASN A 165 27.63 36.72 61.62
N ASN A 166 26.37 37.14 61.48
CA ASN A 166 25.85 38.42 61.98
C ASN A 166 24.51 38.25 62.74
N PRO A 167 24.45 37.41 63.80
CA PRO A 167 23.19 37.13 64.50
C PRO A 167 22.59 38.34 65.23
N GLU A 168 23.40 39.36 65.56
CA GLU A 168 22.96 40.59 66.23
C GLU A 168 21.98 41.44 65.40
N TYR A 169 21.87 41.19 64.09
CA TYR A 169 20.97 41.92 63.18
C TYR A 169 19.65 41.20 62.91
N LEU A 170 19.41 40.04 63.55
CA LEU A 170 18.11 39.38 63.46
C LEU A 170 17.11 40.13 64.35
N PRO A 171 15.96 40.59 63.81
CA PRO A 171 14.92 41.20 64.64
C PRO A 171 14.44 40.16 65.66
N SER A 172 14.55 40.47 66.95
CA SER A 172 14.02 39.63 68.01
C SER A 172 12.53 39.41 67.76
N THR A 173 12.15 38.17 67.51
CA THR A 173 10.79 37.75 67.16
C THR A 173 9.82 38.20 68.24
N THR A 174 8.81 38.95 67.80
CA THR A 174 7.58 39.20 68.57
C THR A 174 6.99 37.87 69.02
N THR A 175 6.83 37.75 70.33
CA THR A 175 6.09 36.69 71.02
C THR A 175 4.70 36.54 70.41
N VAL A 176 4.54 35.52 69.56
CA VAL A 176 3.23 35.02 69.14
C VAL A 176 2.67 34.21 70.30
N ILE A 177 1.52 34.66 70.78
CA ILE A 177 0.68 34.07 71.82
C ILE A 177 0.37 32.61 71.47
N PRO A 178 0.51 31.65 72.40
CA PRO A 178 0.15 30.25 72.18
C PRO A 178 -1.37 30.04 72.32
N PRO A 179 -2.03 29.28 71.44
CA PRO A 179 -3.36 28.78 71.71
C PRO A 179 -3.31 27.52 72.58
N GLU A 180 -4.35 27.43 73.39
CA GLU A 180 -4.56 26.57 74.53
C GLU A 180 -4.89 25.11 74.16
N LYS A 181 -4.25 24.20 74.92
CA LYS A 181 -4.59 22.80 75.24
C LYS A 181 -5.78 22.13 74.53
N GLN A 182 -5.52 21.01 73.82
CA GLN A 182 -6.30 19.75 73.96
C GLN A 182 -5.41 18.49 73.80
N GLN A 183 -5.21 17.81 74.93
CA GLN A 183 -5.22 16.36 75.22
C GLN A 183 -4.71 15.31 74.19
N THR A 184 -3.69 14.56 74.65
CA THR A 184 -3.19 13.17 74.38
C THR A 184 -4.27 12.10 74.11
N PRO A 185 -3.98 10.89 73.54
CA PRO A 185 -2.77 10.03 73.78
C PRO A 185 -2.22 9.27 72.54
N THR A 186 -0.96 8.82 72.45
CA THR A 186 -0.46 7.57 73.06
C THR A 186 0.97 7.30 72.53
N LYS A 187 1.89 7.07 73.47
CA LYS A 187 3.11 6.22 73.50
C LYS A 187 3.89 5.89 72.20
N PRO A 188 5.24 6.05 72.21
CA PRO A 188 6.15 5.72 71.12
C PRO A 188 6.67 4.28 71.24
N ALA A 189 6.77 3.56 70.11
CA ALA A 189 7.88 2.64 69.81
C ALA A 189 7.69 1.95 68.45
N THR A 190 8.82 1.88 67.73
CA THR A 190 9.16 0.96 66.64
C THR A 190 9.23 1.63 65.27
N ILE A 191 10.38 2.25 65.06
CA ILE A 191 10.99 2.47 63.77
C ILE A 191 11.22 1.08 63.18
N VAL A 192 10.37 0.68 62.24
CA VAL A 192 10.72 -0.34 61.26
C VAL A 192 11.33 0.42 60.11
N GLU A 193 12.65 0.32 59.98
CA GLU A 193 13.36 0.52 58.72
C GLU A 193 12.61 -0.28 57.65
N THR A 194 11.81 0.42 56.85
CA THR A 194 11.39 -0.10 55.56
C THR A 194 12.42 0.42 54.60
N GLU A 195 13.30 -0.49 54.18
CA GLU A 195 14.25 -0.31 53.10
C GLU A 195 13.50 0.29 51.90
N GLU A 196 13.65 1.60 51.68
CA GLU A 196 13.34 2.24 50.41
C GLU A 196 14.38 1.75 49.40
N GLU A 197 14.10 0.56 48.86
CA GLU A 197 14.73 0.07 47.67
C GLU A 197 14.39 1.05 46.54
N SER A 198 15.44 1.73 46.07
CA SER A 198 15.42 2.72 44.99
C SER A 198 14.81 2.13 43.72
N LYS A 199 13.48 2.24 43.58
CA LYS A 199 12.78 1.98 42.32
C LYS A 199 13.06 3.14 41.38
N LEU A 200 13.93 2.88 40.40
CA LEU A 200 13.92 3.62 39.14
C LEU A 200 12.47 3.70 38.63
N PRO A 201 12.08 4.81 37.97
CA PRO A 201 10.75 4.89 37.36
C PRO A 201 10.59 3.73 36.37
N MET A 202 9.75 2.77 36.74
CA MET A 202 9.39 1.63 35.92
C MET A 202 8.90 2.14 34.55
N SER A 203 9.37 1.53 33.47
CA SER A 203 9.00 1.96 32.11
C SER A 203 7.48 1.81 31.89
N GLU A 204 6.88 2.64 31.03
CA GLU A 204 5.44 2.53 30.67
C GLU A 204 5.07 1.10 30.22
N GLU A 205 6.01 0.44 29.55
CA GLU A 205 5.89 -0.93 29.04
C GLU A 205 5.90 -1.98 30.17
N GLU A 206 6.79 -1.82 31.15
CA GLU A 206 6.88 -2.71 32.31
C GLU A 206 5.66 -2.58 33.21
N GLN A 207 5.16 -1.35 33.37
CA GLN A 207 3.95 -1.09 34.14
C GLN A 207 2.72 -1.68 33.45
N LEU A 208 2.62 -1.55 32.12
CA LEU A 208 1.56 -2.20 31.34
C LEU A 208 1.62 -3.72 31.48
N LEU A 209 2.83 -4.31 31.42
CA LEU A 209 3.00 -5.75 31.55
C LEU A 209 2.56 -6.23 32.93
N LYS A 210 2.89 -5.48 33.98
CA LYS A 210 2.46 -5.76 35.35
C LYS A 210 0.93 -5.70 35.47
N ASP A 211 0.31 -4.64 34.96
CA ASP A 211 -1.15 -4.48 34.95
C ASP A 211 -1.82 -5.62 34.17
N TYR A 212 -1.19 -6.10 33.10
CA TYR A 212 -1.69 -7.20 32.29
C TYR A 212 -1.66 -8.53 33.03
N LYS A 213 -0.67 -8.77 33.90
CA LYS A 213 -0.60 -9.99 34.72
C LYS A 213 -1.53 -9.91 35.94
N GLU A 214 -1.60 -8.76 36.59
CA GLU A 214 -2.30 -8.61 37.87
C GLU A 214 -3.78 -8.19 37.73
N ASN A 215 -4.15 -7.45 36.67
CA ASN A 215 -5.47 -6.83 36.56
C ASN A 215 -6.01 -6.73 35.12
N ARG A 216 -6.09 -7.86 34.40
CA ARG A 216 -6.69 -7.92 33.05
C ARG A 216 -8.10 -7.33 32.98
N ALA A 217 -8.92 -7.54 34.02
CA ALA A 217 -10.32 -7.08 34.02
C ALA A 217 -10.44 -5.55 33.98
N ALA A 218 -9.52 -4.82 34.63
CA ALA A 218 -9.50 -3.36 34.54
C ALA A 218 -8.96 -2.88 33.18
N LEU A 219 -8.03 -3.62 32.58
CA LEU A 219 -7.53 -3.29 31.24
C LEU A 219 -8.60 -3.46 30.18
N SER A 220 -9.41 -4.52 30.26
CA SER A 220 -10.46 -4.78 29.25
C SER A 220 -11.51 -3.68 29.17
N GLN A 221 -11.77 -2.95 30.26
CA GLN A 221 -12.70 -1.82 30.28
C GLN A 221 -12.20 -0.60 29.50
N ASN A 222 -10.88 -0.44 29.40
CA ASN A 222 -10.24 0.70 28.74
C ASN A 222 -9.56 0.29 27.41
N ALA A 223 -9.72 -0.96 27.00
CA ALA A 223 -9.14 -1.52 25.80
C ALA A 223 -10.04 -1.31 24.58
N ILE A 224 -9.42 -1.06 23.43
CA ILE A 224 -10.09 -1.19 22.15
C ILE A 224 -9.89 -2.62 21.69
N ALA A 225 -10.98 -3.39 21.61
CA ALA A 225 -10.93 -4.76 21.10
C ALA A 225 -10.77 -4.74 19.58
N VAL A 226 -9.72 -5.40 19.09
CA VAL A 226 -9.36 -5.43 17.67
C VAL A 226 -9.05 -6.84 17.18
N SER A 227 -9.21 -7.05 15.88
CA SER A 227 -8.74 -8.24 15.17
C SER A 227 -8.07 -7.86 13.86
N ALA A 228 -7.22 -8.74 13.36
CA ALA A 228 -6.71 -8.63 12.00
C ALA A 228 -7.85 -8.74 10.98
N THR A 229 -7.80 -7.90 9.95
CA THR A 229 -8.77 -7.94 8.85
C THR A 229 -8.53 -9.17 7.98
N GLU A 230 -9.60 -9.82 7.52
CA GLU A 230 -9.52 -11.01 6.65
C GLU A 230 -8.69 -10.72 5.39
N LYS A 231 -8.94 -9.56 4.77
CA LYS A 231 -8.17 -9.09 3.61
C LYS A 231 -6.66 -8.99 3.90
N SER A 232 -6.26 -8.52 5.09
CA SER A 232 -4.84 -8.44 5.43
C SER A 232 -4.22 -9.81 5.71
N ILE A 233 -5.00 -10.75 6.26
CA ILE A 233 -4.54 -12.14 6.47
C ILE A 233 -4.33 -12.83 5.11
N ASP A 234 -5.28 -12.70 4.19
CA ASP A 234 -5.19 -13.32 2.86
C ASP A 234 -4.03 -12.76 2.03
N ASN A 235 -3.79 -11.45 2.14
CA ASN A 235 -2.63 -10.81 1.51
C ASN A 235 -1.31 -11.40 2.04
N ILE A 236 -1.17 -11.54 3.37
CA ILE A 236 0.03 -12.11 3.99
C ILE A 236 0.25 -13.57 3.55
N ARG A 237 -0.81 -14.38 3.49
CA ARG A 237 -0.73 -15.76 2.99
C ARG A 237 -0.31 -15.82 1.52
N SER A 238 -0.68 -14.81 0.75
CA SER A 238 -0.26 -14.65 -0.64
C SER A 238 1.17 -14.12 -0.78
N GLY A 239 1.88 -13.86 0.33
CA GLY A 239 3.26 -13.38 0.37
C GLY A 239 3.43 -11.86 0.26
N PHE A 240 2.34 -11.08 0.38
CA PHE A 240 2.38 -9.64 0.17
C PHE A 240 1.66 -8.86 1.30
N GLY A 241 2.23 -7.72 1.69
CA GLY A 241 1.56 -6.78 2.60
C GLY A 241 1.77 -7.03 4.09
N GLN A 242 1.09 -6.23 4.91
CA GLN A 242 1.28 -6.16 6.35
C GLN A 242 -0.07 -6.27 7.06
N LEU A 243 -0.05 -6.77 8.29
CA LEU A 243 -1.27 -7.03 9.04
C LEU A 243 -1.94 -5.71 9.43
N VAL A 244 -3.23 -5.60 9.13
CA VAL A 244 -4.06 -4.44 9.50
C VAL A 244 -5.07 -4.88 10.52
N LEU A 245 -5.13 -4.16 11.63
CA LEU A 245 -6.04 -4.39 12.75
C LEU A 245 -7.21 -3.41 12.66
N GLU A 246 -8.42 -3.90 12.91
CA GLU A 246 -9.64 -3.11 12.96
C GLU A 246 -10.46 -3.40 14.22
N PRO A 247 -11.34 -2.49 14.66
CA PRO A 247 -12.19 -2.68 15.83
C PRO A 247 -13.15 -3.85 15.60
N LYS A 248 -13.21 -4.77 16.56
CA LYS A 248 -14.12 -5.91 16.52
C LYS A 248 -14.69 -6.15 17.90
N ARG A 249 -16.02 -6.33 17.97
CA ARG A 249 -16.75 -6.52 19.25
C ARG A 249 -16.18 -7.66 20.11
N ARG A 250 -15.62 -8.69 19.47
CA ARG A 250 -14.87 -9.79 20.10
C ARG A 250 -13.52 -9.92 19.42
N GLY A 251 -12.72 -8.87 19.58
CA GLY A 251 -11.36 -8.81 19.05
C GLY A 251 -10.45 -9.80 19.75
N ASN A 252 -9.57 -10.44 18.99
CA ASN A 252 -8.56 -11.35 19.56
C ASN A 252 -7.49 -10.57 20.34
N TYR A 253 -7.36 -9.27 20.10
CA TYR A 253 -6.35 -8.42 20.71
C TYR A 253 -6.97 -7.18 21.31
N TRP A 254 -6.23 -6.54 22.21
CA TRP A 254 -6.57 -5.28 22.84
C TRP A 254 -5.52 -4.24 22.51
N ILE A 255 -5.97 -3.06 22.09
CA ILE A 255 -5.13 -1.87 21.99
C ILE A 255 -5.31 -1.04 23.25
N LEU A 256 -4.19 -0.74 23.90
CA LEU A 256 -4.09 0.01 25.15
C LEU A 256 -3.21 1.23 24.93
N LYS A 257 -3.70 2.40 25.33
CA LYS A 257 -2.94 3.66 25.25
C LYS A 257 -2.22 3.91 26.57
N ARG A 258 -0.90 4.05 26.53
CA ARG A 258 -0.06 4.50 27.66
C ARG A 258 0.83 5.64 27.16
N GLY A 259 0.70 6.80 27.79
CA GLY A 259 1.36 8.02 27.33
C GLY A 259 1.02 8.36 25.87
N THR A 260 2.06 8.45 25.04
CA THR A 260 1.96 8.70 23.58
C THR A 260 1.92 7.42 22.76
N SER A 261 2.12 6.26 23.38
CA SER A 261 2.30 4.98 22.70
C SER A 261 1.01 4.15 22.72
N LEU A 262 0.81 3.38 21.65
CA LEU A 262 -0.26 2.39 21.55
C LEU A 262 0.36 1.00 21.61
N TYR A 263 -0.11 0.21 22.57
CA TYR A 263 0.35 -1.14 22.81
C TYR A 263 -0.73 -2.13 22.43
N LEU A 264 -0.31 -3.27 21.89
CA LEU A 264 -1.16 -4.38 21.52
C LEU A 264 -0.84 -5.57 22.40
N VAL A 265 -1.88 -6.13 23.02
CA VAL A 265 -1.78 -7.32 23.88
C VAL A 265 -2.87 -8.34 23.49
N PRO A 266 -2.65 -9.64 23.71
CA PRO A 266 -3.71 -10.63 23.52
C PRO A 266 -4.90 -10.39 24.45
N SER A 267 -6.11 -10.54 23.92
CA SER A 267 -7.34 -10.49 24.74
C SER A 267 -7.53 -11.77 25.55
N ASP A 268 -8.40 -11.71 26.55
CA ASP A 268 -8.88 -12.89 27.27
C ASP A 268 -9.75 -13.83 26.40
N THR A 269 -10.39 -13.30 25.36
CA THR A 269 -11.22 -14.08 24.44
C THR A 269 -10.44 -14.78 23.34
N MET A 270 -9.13 -14.52 23.23
CA MET A 270 -8.29 -15.10 22.20
C MET A 270 -8.20 -16.61 22.37
N LYS A 271 -8.55 -17.33 21.30
CA LYS A 271 -8.33 -18.78 21.21
C LYS A 271 -7.21 -19.05 20.21
N ILE A 272 -6.23 -19.84 20.62
CA ILE A 272 -5.13 -20.25 19.75
C ILE A 272 -5.57 -21.50 19.00
N ASN A 273 -5.68 -21.35 17.69
CA ASN A 273 -5.84 -22.41 16.70
C ASN A 273 -4.83 -22.21 15.56
N GLU A 274 -4.76 -23.17 14.66
CA GLU A 274 -3.88 -23.20 13.48
C GLU A 274 -3.95 -21.92 12.62
N TYR A 275 -5.11 -21.28 12.52
CA TYR A 275 -5.25 -20.05 11.75
C TYR A 275 -4.80 -18.80 12.54
N SER A 276 -5.04 -18.80 13.85
CA SER A 276 -4.69 -17.66 14.71
C SER A 276 -3.22 -17.63 15.10
N ILE A 277 -2.55 -18.79 15.17
CA ILE A 277 -1.13 -18.87 15.55
C ILE A 277 -0.26 -18.24 14.47
N GLU A 278 -0.60 -18.44 13.20
CA GLU A 278 0.06 -17.79 12.07
C GLU A 278 -0.04 -16.26 12.21
N THR A 279 -1.24 -15.75 12.53
CA THR A 279 -1.47 -14.32 12.77
C THR A 279 -0.71 -13.83 14.00
N LEU A 280 -0.69 -14.61 15.08
CA LEU A 280 -0.01 -14.31 16.33
C LEU A 280 1.50 -14.20 16.12
N GLN A 281 2.11 -15.12 15.37
CA GLN A 281 3.53 -15.12 15.02
C GLN A 281 3.95 -13.92 14.17
N LYS A 282 3.01 -13.28 13.46
CA LYS A 282 3.27 -12.02 12.75
C LYS A 282 3.25 -10.79 13.67
N LEU A 283 2.56 -10.88 14.79
CA LEU A 283 2.41 -9.78 15.77
C LEU A 283 3.40 -9.88 16.93
N PHE A 284 3.81 -11.12 17.27
CA PHE A 284 4.65 -11.43 18.42
C PHE A 284 5.69 -12.49 18.04
N GLU A 285 6.91 -12.30 18.52
CA GLU A 285 7.91 -13.37 18.58
C GLU A 285 7.43 -14.41 19.59
N CYS A 286 7.22 -15.63 19.11
CA CYS A 286 6.66 -16.73 19.90
C CYS A 286 7.75 -17.74 20.26
N GLU A 287 8.02 -17.89 21.56
CA GLU A 287 8.96 -18.87 22.12
C GLU A 287 8.20 -20.08 22.69
N GLY A 288 8.82 -21.27 22.67
CA GLY A 288 8.21 -22.49 23.24
C GLY A 288 7.12 -23.16 22.38
N VAL A 289 7.04 -22.83 21.08
CA VAL A 289 6.14 -23.49 20.12
C VAL A 289 6.65 -24.92 19.85
N ASN A 290 6.32 -25.86 20.74
CA ASN A 290 6.67 -27.26 20.55
C ASN A 290 5.83 -27.87 19.42
N SER A 291 6.44 -28.74 18.62
CA SER A 291 5.86 -29.41 17.44
C SER A 291 4.70 -30.38 17.75
N GLU A 292 4.29 -30.50 19.02
CA GLU A 292 3.29 -31.43 19.54
C GLU A 292 2.07 -30.66 20.09
N GLY A 293 1.31 -30.05 19.19
CA GLY A 293 0.00 -29.47 19.50
C GLY A 293 0.02 -28.04 20.06
N TYR A 294 -1.04 -27.30 19.75
CA TYR A 294 -1.21 -25.90 20.17
C TYR A 294 -1.41 -25.84 21.69
N LYS A 295 -0.48 -25.21 22.41
CA LYS A 295 -0.69 -24.90 23.83
C LYS A 295 -1.69 -23.76 23.95
N ASP A 296 -2.77 -23.98 24.71
CA ASP A 296 -3.82 -22.98 24.95
C ASP A 296 -3.38 -21.85 25.89
N LYS A 297 -2.23 -22.02 26.56
CA LYS A 297 -1.71 -21.09 27.56
C LYS A 297 -0.41 -20.46 27.09
N PHE A 298 -0.28 -19.17 27.35
CA PHE A 298 0.90 -18.39 27.07
C PHE A 298 1.09 -17.29 28.11
N GLU A 299 2.33 -16.85 28.25
CA GLU A 299 2.70 -15.68 29.02
C GLU A 299 3.16 -14.56 28.09
N LEU A 300 2.63 -13.36 28.32
CA LEU A 300 3.13 -12.15 27.66
C LEU A 300 4.45 -11.74 28.33
N LEU A 301 5.51 -11.69 27.53
CA LEU A 301 6.83 -11.20 27.96
C LEU A 301 7.02 -9.74 27.56
N LYS A 302 6.50 -9.35 26.39
CA LYS A 302 6.62 -7.99 25.87
C LYS A 302 5.38 -7.62 25.05
N PRO A 303 4.68 -6.50 25.35
CA PRO A 303 3.59 -6.03 24.51
C PRO A 303 4.11 -5.59 23.13
N ALA A 304 3.31 -5.81 22.09
CA ALA A 304 3.63 -5.27 20.76
C ALA A 304 3.30 -3.77 20.72
N LYS A 305 3.96 -3.00 19.86
CA LYS A 305 3.60 -1.59 19.59
C LYS A 305 2.92 -1.47 18.25
N VAL A 306 1.90 -0.63 18.20
CA VAL A 306 1.14 -0.37 16.97
C VAL A 306 1.09 1.14 16.69
N SER A 307 0.89 1.47 15.42
CA SER A 307 0.64 2.83 14.97
C SER A 307 -0.74 2.91 14.34
N SER A 308 -1.43 4.03 14.52
CA SER A 308 -2.69 4.25 13.82
C SER A 308 -2.39 4.64 12.38
N ILE A 309 -3.14 4.05 11.44
CA ILE A 309 -3.02 4.33 10.00
C ILE A 309 -4.26 5.06 9.45
N GLY A 310 -5.09 5.63 10.34
CA GLY A 310 -6.36 6.30 10.02
C GLY A 310 -7.58 5.38 10.07
N GLU A 311 -8.79 5.95 10.06
CA GLU A 311 -10.07 5.22 10.04
C GLU A 311 -10.22 4.14 11.13
N GLU A 312 -9.74 4.40 12.35
CA GLU A 312 -9.73 3.41 13.44
C GLU A 312 -9.02 2.10 13.05
N LYS A 313 -7.97 2.18 12.22
CA LYS A 313 -7.13 1.04 11.87
C LYS A 313 -5.73 1.20 12.45
N TRP A 314 -5.11 0.07 12.73
CA TRP A 314 -3.75 0.02 13.26
C TRP A 314 -2.89 -0.98 12.53
N GLN A 315 -1.60 -0.69 12.53
CA GLN A 315 -0.57 -1.52 11.95
C GLN A 315 0.53 -1.77 12.96
N LEU A 316 1.13 -2.96 12.89
CA LEU A 316 2.26 -3.32 13.73
C LEU A 316 3.44 -2.39 13.45
N PHE A 317 3.93 -1.76 14.52
CA PHE A 317 5.13 -0.93 14.50
C PHE A 317 6.33 -1.69 15.05
N GLU A 318 6.16 -2.40 16.18
CA GLU A 318 7.20 -3.21 16.81
C GLU A 318 6.58 -4.54 17.28
N PRO A 319 7.16 -5.71 16.95
CA PRO A 319 6.65 -7.00 17.42
C PRO A 319 6.79 -7.13 18.94
N GLY A 320 5.79 -7.78 19.55
CA GLY A 320 5.84 -8.18 20.96
C GLY A 320 6.55 -9.51 21.16
N LYS A 321 6.53 -10.04 22.38
CA LYS A 321 7.10 -11.35 22.73
C LYS A 321 6.14 -12.15 23.61
N LEU A 322 5.96 -13.42 23.29
CA LEU A 322 5.11 -14.37 23.98
C LEU A 322 5.86 -15.69 24.19
N GLU A 323 5.65 -16.33 25.33
CA GLU A 323 6.15 -17.67 25.64
C GLU A 323 4.97 -18.63 25.87
N PHE A 324 5.00 -19.79 25.21
CA PHE A 324 3.98 -20.82 25.38
C PHE A 324 4.32 -21.75 26.57
N ILE A 325 3.40 -21.82 27.54
CA ILE A 325 3.57 -22.58 28.78
C ILE A 325 2.70 -23.85 28.78
N ASP A 326 3.16 -24.91 29.46
CA ASP A 326 2.43 -26.18 29.62
C ASP A 326 1.39 -26.14 30.76
#